data_AF-B3PGQ4-F1
#
_entry.id   AF-B3PGQ4-F1
#
_cell.length_a   1.000
_cell.length_b   1.000
_cell.length_c   1.000
_cell.angle_alpha   90.00
_cell.angle_beta   90.00
_cell.angle_gamma   90.00
#
_symmetry.space_group_name_H-M   'P 1'
#
loop_
_entity.id
_entity.type
_entity.pdbx_description
1 polymer ?
#
loop_
_entity_poly.entity_id
_entity_poly.type
_entity_poly.pdbx_seq_one_letter_code
_entity_poly.pdbx_strand_id
1 'polypeptide(L)'
;MVVIPKKLDVSMGFVREHKWLVIVMLASVLVIIAGLLTISYTNKQQAAQIQELQRLDQIAKEATQTLLDTAAHAEEPIEDVIPQESVEKVKAMNGQAPAQGSEDWCHWMMVKDADSWTLEEQSLFARHCI
;
A
#
# COMPACT_ATOMS: atom_id res chain seq x y z
N MET A 1 8.54 49.54 -32.10
CA MET A 1 9.99 49.32 -32.30
C MET A 1 10.27 47.85 -31.97
N VAL A 2 10.51 47.01 -32.98
CA VAL A 2 10.75 45.57 -32.81
C VAL A 2 12.25 45.34 -32.83
N VAL A 3 12.82 44.89 -31.71
CA VAL A 3 14.24 44.56 -31.59
C VAL A 3 14.43 43.13 -32.07
N ILE A 4 14.98 42.97 -33.28
CA ILE A 4 15.36 41.67 -33.85
C ILE A 4 16.74 41.29 -33.27
N PRO A 5 16.90 40.14 -32.60
CA PRO A 5 18.21 39.73 -32.10
C PRO A 5 19.15 39.36 -33.27
N LYS A 6 20.36 39.91 -33.22
CA LYS A 6 21.46 39.63 -34.16
C LYS A 6 21.76 38.13 -34.19
N LYS A 7 21.89 37.60 -35.40
CA LYS A 7 22.41 36.25 -35.65
C LYS A 7 23.77 36.09 -34.98
N LEU A 8 23.93 35.02 -34.19
CA LEU A 8 25.24 34.52 -33.81
C LEU A 8 25.90 33.94 -35.06
N ASP A 9 26.65 34.77 -35.79
CA ASP A 9 27.65 34.27 -36.75
C ASP A 9 28.83 33.73 -35.95
N VAL A 10 28.72 32.46 -35.51
CA VAL A 10 29.86 31.71 -35.01
C VAL A 10 30.81 31.50 -36.19
N SER A 11 31.97 32.13 -36.10
CA SER A 11 33.05 32.14 -37.09
C SER A 11 33.33 30.75 -37.68
N MET A 12 32.83 30.50 -38.89
CA MET A 12 33.10 29.26 -39.64
C MET A 12 34.59 29.06 -39.93
N GLY A 13 35.39 30.14 -39.91
CA GLY A 13 36.85 30.08 -40.07
C GLY A 13 37.56 29.41 -38.88
N PHE A 14 37.12 29.69 -37.65
CA PHE A 14 37.73 29.14 -36.43
C PHE A 14 37.49 27.63 -36.29
N VAL A 15 36.29 27.17 -36.66
CA VAL A 15 35.93 25.74 -36.64
C VAL A 15 36.76 24.94 -37.65
N ARG A 16 37.20 25.56 -38.75
CA ARG A 16 38.00 24.89 -39.79
C ARG A 16 39.44 24.64 -39.36
N GLU A 17 40.03 25.53 -38.58
CA GLU A 17 41.42 25.44 -38.12
C GLU A 17 41.57 24.69 -36.78
N HIS A 18 40.58 24.78 -35.89
CA HIS A 18 40.64 24.19 -34.55
C HIS A 18 39.64 23.03 -34.33
N LYS A 19 39.51 22.16 -35.33
CA LYS A 19 38.55 21.03 -35.32
C LYS A 19 38.66 20.15 -34.06
N TRP A 20 39.87 19.86 -33.61
CA TRP A 20 40.10 19.04 -32.41
C TRP A 20 39.62 19.72 -31.13
N LEU A 21 39.85 21.02 -30.99
CA LEU A 21 39.43 21.80 -29.83
C LEU A 21 37.90 21.85 -29.72
N VAL A 22 37.22 22.00 -30.86
CA VAL A 22 35.74 21.97 -30.94
C VAL A 22 35.19 20.59 -30.57
N ILE A 23 35.83 19.51 -31.04
CA ILE A 23 35.42 18.14 -30.70
C ILE A 23 35.58 17.86 -29.20
N VAL A 24 36.70 18.26 -28.58
CA VAL A 24 36.92 18.08 -27.14
C VAL A 24 35.91 18.88 -26.30
N MET A 25 35.60 20.12 -26.71
CA MET A 25 34.57 20.93 -26.07
C MET A 25 33.18 20.28 -26.17
N LEU A 26 32.79 19.80 -27.36
CA LEU A 26 31.52 19.10 -27.56
C LEU A 26 31.44 17.81 -26.73
N ALA A 27 32.52 17.02 -26.68
CA ALA A 27 32.58 15.81 -25.88
C ALA A 27 32.43 16.12 -24.38
N SER A 28 33.09 17.18 -23.89
CA SER A 28 32.96 17.64 -22.50
C SER A 28 31.53 18.06 -22.17
N VAL A 29 30.90 18.85 -23.04
CA VAL A 29 29.50 19.28 -22.87
C VAL A 29 28.54 18.09 -22.87
N LEU A 30 28.77 17.10 -23.74
CA LEU A 30 27.94 15.89 -23.78
C LEU A 30 28.02 15.08 -22.48
N VAL A 31 29.20 14.95 -21.88
CA VAL A 31 29.36 14.27 -20.59
C VAL A 31 28.62 15.00 -19.47
N ILE A 32 28.69 16.34 -19.44
CA ILE A 32 27.97 17.16 -18.46
C ILE A 32 26.45 17.00 -18.64
N ILE A 33 25.96 17.06 -19.88
CA ILE A 33 24.52 16.87 -20.17
C ILE A 33 24.06 15.47 -19.75
N ALA A 34 24.83 14.43 -20.08
CA ALA A 34 24.52 13.06 -19.68
C ALA A 34 24.46 12.91 -18.15
N GLY A 35 25.40 13.53 -17.41
CA GLY A 35 25.40 13.55 -15.95
C GLY A 35 24.21 14.30 -15.34
N LEU A 36 23.80 15.43 -15.93
CA LEU A 36 22.62 16.16 -15.47
C LEU A 36 21.31 15.39 -15.74
N LEU A 37 21.24 14.67 -16.86
CA LEU A 37 20.11 13.82 -17.22
C LEU A 37 19.97 12.63 -16.26
N THR A 38 21.06 11.97 -15.90
CA THR A 38 21.02 10.84 -14.95
C THR A 38 20.58 11.29 -13.56
N ILE A 39 21.10 12.43 -13.05
CA ILE A 39 20.69 13.01 -11.76
C ILE A 39 19.21 13.41 -11.78
N SER A 40 18.73 14.03 -12.86
CA SER A 40 17.30 14.40 -12.96
C SER A 40 16.40 13.17 -13.00
N TYR A 41 16.84 12.10 -13.67
CA TYR A 41 16.07 10.87 -13.78
C TYR A 41 15.96 10.15 -12.43
N THR A 42 17.07 9.99 -11.72
CA THR A 42 17.08 9.33 -10.40
C THR A 42 16.29 10.12 -9.36
N ASN A 43 16.36 11.45 -9.37
CA ASN A 43 15.64 12.29 -8.41
C ASN A 43 14.10 12.19 -8.60
N LYS A 44 13.62 12.11 -9.85
CA LYS A 44 12.20 11.86 -10.14
C LYS A 44 11.73 10.50 -9.65
N GLN A 45 12.55 9.47 -9.84
CA GLN A 45 12.24 8.12 -9.39
C GLN A 45 12.23 8.02 -7.85
N GLN A 46 13.17 8.69 -7.17
CA GLN A 46 13.21 8.77 -5.72
C GLN A 46 12.00 9.51 -5.14
N ALA A 47 11.56 10.61 -5.76
CA ALA A 47 10.39 11.36 -5.27
C ALA A 47 9.12 10.51 -5.24
N ALA A 48 8.90 9.66 -6.25
CA ALA A 48 7.76 8.75 -6.29
C ALA A 48 7.83 7.67 -5.19
N GLN A 49 9.01 7.09 -4.94
CA GLN A 49 9.18 6.11 -3.87
C GLN A 49 9.04 6.73 -2.47
N ILE A 50 9.55 7.94 -2.26
CA ILE A 50 9.45 8.64 -0.97
C ILE A 50 7.98 8.94 -0.65
N GLN A 51 7.17 9.30 -1.65
CA GLN A 51 5.74 9.55 -1.45
C GLN A 51 4.99 8.29 -1.00
N GLU A 52 5.29 7.13 -1.59
CA GLU A 52 4.68 5.86 -1.18
C GLU A 52 5.10 5.47 0.25
N LEU A 53 6.38 5.66 0.58
CA LEU A 53 6.90 5.38 1.92
C LEU A 53 6.23 6.27 2.99
N GLN A 54 6.03 7.55 2.68
CA GLN A 54 5.33 8.49 3.58
C GLN A 54 3.87 8.10 3.81
N ARG A 55 3.19 7.58 2.78
CA ARG A 55 1.82 7.09 2.91
C ARG A 55 1.75 5.86 3.82
N LEU A 56 2.67 4.92 3.66
CA LEU A 56 2.77 3.72 4.50
C LEU A 56 3.03 4.08 5.97
N ASP A 57 3.90 5.05 6.23
CA ASP A 57 4.20 5.53 7.58
C ASP A 57 2.96 6.15 8.26
N GLN A 58 2.18 6.95 7.51
CA GLN A 58 0.93 7.51 8.02
C GLN A 58 -0.07 6.44 8.42
N ILE A 59 -0.28 5.42 7.58
CA ILE A 59 -1.20 4.31 7.87
C ILE A 59 -0.75 3.54 9.12
N ALA A 60 0.55 3.23 9.23
CA ALA A 60 1.09 2.53 10.39
C ALA A 60 0.89 3.33 11.68
N LYS A 61 1.07 4.66 11.62
CA LYS A 61 0.86 5.55 12.76
C LYS A 61 -0.61 5.62 13.18
N GLU A 62 -1.52 5.74 12.22
CA GLU A 62 -2.98 5.76 12.48
C GLU A 62 -3.48 4.45 13.09
N ALA A 63 -3.03 3.31 12.57
CA ALA A 63 -3.37 2.00 13.13
C ALA A 63 -2.87 1.86 14.57
N THR A 64 -1.64 2.30 14.86
CA THR A 64 -1.08 2.26 16.22
C THR A 64 -1.87 3.16 17.17
N GLN A 65 -2.26 4.35 16.71
CA GLN A 65 -3.08 5.28 17.48
C GLN A 65 -4.43 4.67 17.83
N THR A 66 -5.08 4.02 16.86
CA THR A 66 -6.37 3.34 17.05
C THR A 66 -6.26 2.25 18.10
N LEU A 67 -5.20 1.42 18.03
CA LEU A 67 -4.97 0.37 19.03
C LEU A 67 -4.74 0.93 20.43
N LEU A 68 -4.00 2.03 20.56
CA LEU A 68 -3.77 2.70 21.85
C LEU A 68 -5.06 3.31 22.41
N ASP A 69 -5.90 3.88 21.55
CA ASP A 69 -7.20 4.43 21.94
C ASP A 69 -8.15 3.32 22.40
N THR A 70 -8.22 2.20 21.67
CA THR A 70 -8.98 1.01 22.08
C THR A 70 -8.45 0.42 23.39
N ALA A 71 -7.12 0.36 23.58
CA ALA A 71 -6.51 -0.12 24.81
C ALA A 71 -6.75 0.83 26.01
N ALA A 72 -6.83 2.15 25.77
CA ALA A 72 -7.13 3.14 26.79
C ALA A 72 -8.61 3.12 27.22
N HIS A 73 -9.50 2.65 26.36
CA HIS A 73 -10.93 2.45 26.61
C HIS A 73 -11.29 0.97 26.84
N ALA A 74 -10.32 0.13 27.23
CA ALA A 74 -10.49 -1.32 27.45
C ALA A 74 -11.33 -1.70 28.68
N GLU A 75 -12.28 -0.85 29.08
CA GLU A 75 -13.26 -1.15 30.13
C GLU A 75 -14.45 -1.95 29.59
N GLU A 76 -14.63 -2.02 28.26
CA GLU A 76 -15.58 -2.91 27.63
C GLU A 76 -14.84 -4.12 27.03
N PRO A 77 -15.19 -5.37 27.43
CA PRO A 77 -14.74 -6.56 26.76
C PRO A 77 -15.00 -6.42 25.25
N ILE A 78 -14.08 -6.87 24.41
CA ILE A 78 -14.37 -7.05 22.99
C ILE A 78 -15.46 -8.12 22.92
N GLU A 79 -16.72 -7.67 22.89
CA GLU A 79 -17.88 -8.53 22.77
C GLU A 79 -17.83 -9.13 21.36
N ASP A 80 -17.87 -10.45 21.28
CA ASP A 80 -17.89 -11.15 20.00
C ASP A 80 -19.09 -10.61 19.19
N VAL A 81 -18.80 -9.95 18.08
CA VAL A 81 -19.84 -9.42 17.19
C VAL A 81 -20.44 -10.61 16.44
N ILE A 82 -21.46 -11.22 17.02
CA ILE A 82 -22.23 -12.29 16.39
C ILE A 82 -23.05 -11.66 15.24
N PRO A 83 -22.86 -12.10 13.98
CA PRO A 83 -23.61 -11.53 12.87
C PRO A 83 -25.12 -11.76 13.04
N GLN A 84 -25.92 -10.72 12.81
CA GLN A 84 -27.36 -10.76 12.98
C GLN A 84 -28.01 -11.87 12.13
N GLU A 85 -27.48 -12.13 10.93
CA GLU A 85 -27.96 -13.22 10.08
C GLU A 85 -27.82 -14.60 10.74
N SER A 86 -26.77 -14.81 11.54
CA SER A 86 -26.53 -16.08 12.23
C SER A 86 -27.54 -16.27 13.36
N VAL A 87 -27.86 -15.20 14.10
CA VAL A 87 -28.89 -15.20 15.14
C VAL A 87 -30.26 -15.53 14.57
N GLU A 88 -30.63 -14.91 13.44
CA GLU A 88 -31.91 -15.14 12.77
C GLU A 88 -32.01 -16.56 12.22
N LYS A 89 -30.94 -17.06 11.60
CA LYS A 89 -30.89 -18.41 11.04
C LYS A 89 -30.99 -19.48 12.12
N VAL A 90 -30.29 -19.32 13.25
CA VAL A 90 -30.39 -20.22 14.40
C VAL A 90 -31.78 -20.17 15.04
N LYS A 91 -32.41 -19.00 15.14
CA LYS A 91 -33.81 -18.88 15.58
C LYS A 91 -34.78 -19.62 14.64
N ALA A 92 -34.55 -19.55 13.33
CA ALA A 92 -35.37 -20.24 12.33
C ALA A 92 -35.24 -21.78 12.39
N MET A 93 -34.14 -22.32 12.94
CA MET A 93 -33.94 -23.76 13.12
C MET A 93 -34.78 -24.37 14.26
N ASN A 94 -35.49 -23.57 15.06
CA ASN A 94 -36.37 -24.03 16.14
C ASN A 94 -35.73 -25.06 17.09
N GLY A 95 -34.42 -24.95 17.34
CA GLY A 95 -33.68 -25.85 18.24
C GLY A 95 -33.37 -27.24 17.65
N GLN A 96 -33.60 -27.48 16.35
CA GLN A 96 -33.05 -28.66 15.69
C GLN A 96 -31.54 -28.52 15.56
N ALA A 97 -30.82 -29.58 15.94
CA ALA A 97 -29.39 -29.65 15.80
C ALA A 97 -29.00 -29.94 14.33
N PRO A 98 -28.45 -28.97 13.57
CA PRO A 98 -27.91 -29.23 12.24
C PRO A 98 -26.77 -30.23 12.26
N ALA A 99 -26.55 -30.86 11.10
CA ALA A 99 -25.46 -31.81 10.90
C ALA A 99 -24.09 -31.13 11.07
N GLN A 100 -23.18 -31.73 11.82
CA GLN A 100 -21.83 -31.21 12.04
C GLN A 100 -21.12 -30.93 10.71
N GLY A 101 -20.46 -29.77 10.61
CA GLY A 101 -19.75 -29.32 9.42
C GLY A 101 -20.66 -28.79 8.28
N SER A 102 -21.98 -28.73 8.46
CA SER A 102 -22.88 -28.03 7.54
C SER A 102 -22.84 -26.52 7.75
N GLU A 103 -23.29 -25.76 6.73
CA GLU A 103 -23.40 -24.29 6.82
C GLU A 103 -24.27 -23.85 8.02
N ASP A 104 -25.40 -24.53 8.22
CA ASP A 104 -26.30 -24.29 9.35
C ASP A 104 -25.61 -24.56 10.69
N TRP A 105 -24.75 -25.58 10.76
CA TRP A 105 -23.95 -25.87 11.95
C TRP A 105 -22.88 -24.80 12.19
N CYS A 106 -22.30 -24.20 11.15
CA CYS A 106 -21.38 -23.07 11.31
C CYS A 106 -22.08 -21.86 11.93
N HIS A 107 -23.27 -21.50 11.45
CA HIS A 107 -24.06 -20.42 12.05
C HIS A 107 -24.47 -20.74 13.49
N TRP A 108 -24.80 -22.00 13.78
CA TRP A 108 -25.12 -22.41 15.13
C TRP A 108 -23.93 -22.30 16.09
N MET A 109 -22.76 -22.74 15.65
CA MET A 109 -21.53 -22.63 16.43
C MET A 109 -21.11 -21.16 16.62
N MET A 110 -21.29 -20.28 15.64
CA MET A 110 -21.01 -18.83 15.79
C MET A 110 -21.88 -18.14 16.86
N VAL A 111 -23.08 -18.66 17.14
CA VAL A 111 -23.96 -18.12 18.19
C VAL A 111 -23.71 -18.79 19.55
N LYS A 112 -23.03 -19.94 19.57
CA LYS A 112 -22.72 -20.71 20.78
C LYS A 112 -21.54 -20.08 21.52
N ASP A 113 -21.69 -19.83 22.82
CA ASP A 113 -20.62 -19.27 23.67
C ASP A 113 -19.31 -20.06 23.54
N ALA A 114 -18.20 -19.38 23.24
CA ALA A 114 -16.89 -20.01 23.01
C ALA A 114 -16.43 -20.91 24.16
N ASP A 115 -16.72 -20.52 25.41
CA ASP A 115 -16.38 -21.29 26.62
C ASP A 115 -17.10 -22.65 26.71
N SER A 116 -18.18 -22.82 25.95
CA SER A 116 -18.97 -24.06 25.91
C SER A 116 -18.53 -25.03 24.80
N TRP A 117 -17.48 -24.70 24.05
CA TRP A 117 -16.99 -25.52 22.95
C TRP A 117 -16.07 -26.62 23.46
N THR A 118 -16.33 -27.84 23.00
CA THR A 118 -15.40 -28.95 23.18
C THR A 118 -14.21 -28.81 22.21
N LEU A 119 -13.09 -29.45 22.55
CA LEU A 119 -11.88 -29.44 21.72
C LEU A 119 -12.13 -30.04 20.32
N GLU A 120 -13.03 -31.02 20.24
CA GLU A 120 -13.47 -31.63 18.99
C GLU A 120 -14.30 -30.66 18.15
N GLU A 121 -15.28 -29.97 18.75
CA GLU A 121 -16.08 -28.95 18.07
C GLU A 121 -15.22 -27.80 17.55
N GLN A 122 -14.22 -27.33 18.32
CA GLN A 122 -13.26 -26.32 17.87
C GLN A 122 -12.50 -26.76 16.62
N SER A 123 -11.97 -27.99 16.62
CA SER A 123 -11.25 -28.54 15.47
C SER A 123 -12.14 -28.70 14.25
N LEU A 124 -13.39 -29.12 14.45
CA LEU A 124 -14.35 -29.36 13.38
C LEU A 124 -14.86 -28.04 12.79
N PHE A 125 -15.07 -27.02 13.62
CA PHE A 125 -15.42 -25.67 13.19
C PHE A 125 -14.30 -25.04 12.36
N ALA A 126 -13.05 -25.10 12.86
CA ALA A 126 -11.90 -24.59 12.13
C ALA A 126 -11.64 -25.31 10.80
N ARG A 127 -12.10 -26.56 10.64
CA ARG A 127 -11.93 -27.33 9.39
C ARG A 127 -13.02 -27.06 8.36
N HIS A 128 -14.25 -26.77 8.81
CA HIS A 128 -15.43 -26.75 7.94
C HIS A 128 -16.06 -25.35 7.79
N CYS A 129 -15.79 -24.42 8.71
CA CYS A 129 -16.47 -23.12 8.80
C CYS A 129 -15.55 -21.91 8.63
N ILE A 130 -14.22 -22.10 8.73
CA ILE A 130 -13.18 -21.09 8.50
C ILE A 130 -12.39 -21.51 7.25
#